data_AF-A0A523ECL7-F1
#
_entry.id   AF-A0A523ECL7-F1
#
_cell.length_a   1.000
_cell.length_b   1.000
_cell.length_c   1.000
_cell.angle_alpha   90.00
_cell.angle_beta   90.00
_cell.angle_gamma   90.00
#
_symmetry.space_group_name_H-M   'P 1'
#
loop_
_entity.id
_entity.type
_entity.pdbx_description
1 polymer ?
#
loop_
_entity_poly.entity_id
_entity_poly.type
_entity_poly.pdbx_seq_one_letter_code
_entity_poly.pdbx_strand_id
1 'polypeptide(L)'
;MTSSSGSRIVSYDIRTLNTPGVVLDLLIDPASAVPIYAQVVEQIRRLVAAGGLCDGDKLPSVRDLAASLRINRNTAAKAYQLLETEGVLKSRPGQGTFIATGGSRWSSAERLRRVSASIDQALVEAYHLEVPLADLPDLLAKRIAAFKEGRK
;
A
#
# COMPACT_ATOMS: atom_id res chain seq x y z
N MET A 1 -28.72 24.07 20.85
CA MET A 1 -28.09 24.00 19.51
C MET A 1 -26.67 24.52 19.72
N THR A 2 -25.62 23.72 19.84
CA THR A 2 -25.06 22.77 18.86
C THR A 2 -24.44 21.55 19.56
N SER A 3 -24.77 20.34 19.07
CA SER A 3 -24.17 19.07 19.54
C SER A 3 -22.69 18.99 19.18
N SER A 4 -21.85 18.84 20.20
CA SER A 4 -20.50 18.29 20.09
C SER A 4 -20.61 16.79 19.79
N SER A 5 -20.50 16.40 18.52
CA SER A 5 -20.41 15.01 18.09
C SER A 5 -19.03 14.47 18.45
N GLY A 6 -18.96 13.67 19.51
CA GLY A 6 -17.74 13.04 19.97
C GLY A 6 -17.23 12.00 18.99
N SER A 7 -16.12 12.30 18.32
CA SER A 7 -15.26 11.28 17.71
C SER A 7 -14.82 10.30 18.80
N ARG A 8 -15.37 9.09 18.77
CA ARG A 8 -14.91 7.99 19.64
C ARG A 8 -13.57 7.49 19.10
N ILE A 9 -12.49 8.03 19.67
CA ILE A 9 -11.14 7.44 19.56
C ILE A 9 -11.17 6.17 20.40
N VAL A 10 -11.00 5.01 19.76
CA VAL A 10 -10.87 3.74 20.48
C VAL A 10 -9.45 3.25 20.27
N SER A 11 -8.58 3.60 21.22
CA SER A 11 -7.21 3.09 21.33
C SER A 11 -7.27 1.78 22.13
N TYR A 12 -6.77 0.68 21.55
CA TYR A 12 -6.61 -0.59 22.26
C TYR A 12 -5.13 -0.94 22.37
N ASP A 13 -4.60 -0.89 23.60
CA ASP A 13 -3.30 -1.46 23.97
C ASP A 13 -3.46 -3.00 24.07
N ILE A 14 -2.76 -3.76 23.22
CA ILE A 14 -2.87 -5.24 23.17
C ILE A 14 -1.59 -5.94 23.60
N ARG A 15 -1.16 -5.74 24.86
CA ARG A 15 -0.21 -6.65 25.52
C ARG A 15 -0.89 -7.95 25.96
N THR A 16 -1.16 -8.87 25.02
CA THR A 16 -1.15 -10.36 25.17
C THR A 16 -1.85 -11.04 24.00
N LEU A 17 -1.19 -11.16 22.84
CA LEU A 17 -1.44 -12.27 21.91
C LEU A 17 -0.11 -12.69 21.25
N ASN A 18 0.16 -13.98 21.36
CA ASN A 18 1.35 -14.72 20.97
C ASN A 18 1.74 -14.52 19.49
N THR A 19 2.91 -13.93 19.20
CA THR A 19 3.86 -14.06 18.05
C THR A 19 4.67 -12.74 17.94
N PRO A 20 5.99 -12.73 17.69
CA PRO A 20 6.69 -11.52 17.28
C PRO A 20 6.23 -11.15 15.86
N GLY A 21 5.11 -10.43 15.78
CA GLY A 21 4.46 -10.03 14.54
C GLY A 21 3.98 -8.59 14.70
N VAL A 22 4.22 -7.78 13.67
CA VAL A 22 3.97 -6.34 13.65
C VAL A 22 2.58 -5.99 14.18
N VAL A 23 2.50 -5.02 15.08
CA VAL A 23 1.22 -4.49 15.60
C VAL A 23 0.56 -3.68 14.49
N LEU A 24 -0.64 -4.08 14.09
CA LEU A 24 -1.39 -3.45 13.00
C LEU A 24 -2.39 -2.44 13.57
N ASP A 25 -1.95 -1.22 13.84
CA ASP A 25 -2.82 -0.14 14.30
C ASP A 25 -3.56 0.50 13.12
N LEU A 26 -4.81 0.11 12.91
CA LEU A 26 -5.71 0.70 11.90
C LEU A 26 -6.89 1.40 12.57
N LEU A 27 -7.27 2.56 12.05
CA LEU A 27 -8.39 3.37 12.52
C LEU A 27 -9.55 3.28 11.54
N ILE A 28 -10.72 2.86 12.00
CA ILE A 28 -11.92 2.73 11.17
C ILE A 28 -12.93 3.81 11.54
N ASP A 29 -13.43 4.52 10.54
CA ASP A 29 -14.53 5.48 10.67
C ASP A 29 -15.78 4.96 9.93
N PRO A 30 -16.76 4.37 10.63
CA PRO A 30 -18.00 3.90 10.02
C PRO A 30 -18.89 5.01 9.46
N ALA A 31 -18.70 6.27 9.89
CA ALA A 31 -19.49 7.41 9.43
C ALA A 31 -18.90 8.07 8.17
N SER A 32 -17.68 7.69 7.78
CA SER A 32 -17.04 8.15 6.55
C SER A 32 -17.81 7.70 5.30
N ALA A 33 -17.77 8.53 4.25
CA ALA A 33 -18.26 8.16 2.93
C ALA A 33 -17.44 7.02 2.27
N VAL A 34 -16.25 6.72 2.80
CA VAL A 34 -15.38 5.65 2.30
C VAL A 34 -15.82 4.30 2.90
N PRO A 35 -16.08 3.27 2.09
CA PRO A 35 -16.41 1.94 2.61
C PRO A 35 -15.32 1.37 3.52
N ILE A 36 -15.70 0.69 4.60
CA ILE A 36 -14.76 0.16 5.63
C ILE A 36 -13.66 -0.72 5.03
N TYR A 37 -13.99 -1.60 4.07
CA TYR A 37 -12.96 -2.44 3.44
C TYR A 37 -11.90 -1.60 2.72
N ALA A 38 -12.30 -0.49 2.10
CA ALA A 38 -11.39 0.41 1.40
C ALA A 38 -10.53 1.18 2.40
N GLN A 39 -11.08 1.59 3.56
CA GLN A 39 -10.30 2.21 4.63
C GLN A 39 -9.19 1.28 5.16
N VAL A 40 -9.47 -0.02 5.30
CA VAL A 40 -8.48 -1.04 5.69
C VAL A 40 -7.39 -1.16 4.63
N VAL A 41 -7.78 -1.29 3.36
CA VAL A 41 -6.85 -1.41 2.22
C VAL A 41 -5.90 -0.20 2.15
N GLU A 42 -6.44 1.02 2.22
CA GLU A 42 -5.65 2.24 2.18
C GLU A 42 -4.65 2.34 3.32
N GLN A 43 -5.04 1.95 4.54
CA GLN A 43 -4.15 2.02 5.69
C GLN A 43 -3.03 0.98 5.64
N ILE A 44 -3.33 -0.27 5.26
CA ILE A 44 -2.30 -1.30 5.06
C ILE A 44 -1.33 -0.84 3.98
N ARG A 45 -1.83 -0.27 2.88
CA ARG A 45 -0.98 0.29 1.81
C ARG A 45 -0.05 1.39 2.33
N ARG A 46 -0.56 2.30 3.15
CA ARG A 46 0.24 3.36 3.76
C ARG A 46 1.33 2.80 4.68
N LEU A 47 1.01 1.79 5.48
CA LEU A 47 1.98 1.14 6.36
C LEU A 47 3.11 0.46 5.57
N VAL A 48 2.79 -0.24 4.49
CA VAL A 48 3.79 -0.83 3.58
C VAL A 48 4.63 0.25 2.91
N ALA A 49 4.01 1.32 2.40
CA ALA A 49 4.71 2.42 1.74
C ALA A 49 5.64 3.21 2.69
N ALA A 50 5.25 3.33 3.95
CA ALA A 50 6.04 3.96 5.02
C ALA A 50 7.14 3.04 5.59
N GLY A 51 7.19 1.77 5.17
CA GLY A 51 8.12 0.77 5.71
C GLY A 51 7.77 0.23 7.09
N GLY A 52 6.57 0.55 7.61
CA GLY A 52 6.04 -0.03 8.85
C GLY A 52 5.61 -1.50 8.70
N LEU A 53 5.39 -1.95 7.46
CA LEU A 53 5.23 -3.36 7.10
C LEU A 53 6.23 -3.70 6.00
N CYS A 54 7.08 -4.68 6.27
CA CYS A 54 8.15 -5.14 5.41
C CYS A 54 7.80 -6.44 4.68
N ASP A 55 8.49 -6.70 3.58
CA ASP A 55 8.39 -7.93 2.81
C ASP A 55 8.51 -9.17 3.72
N GLY A 56 7.52 -10.06 3.66
CA GLY A 56 7.51 -11.27 4.47
C GLY A 56 6.94 -11.11 5.87
N ASP A 57 6.54 -9.91 6.30
CA ASP A 57 5.84 -9.71 7.56
C ASP A 57 4.53 -10.48 7.57
N LYS A 58 4.26 -11.17 8.68
CA LYS A 58 3.02 -11.92 8.88
C LYS A 58 1.92 -10.98 9.35
N LEU A 59 0.81 -10.95 8.61
CA LEU A 59 -0.38 -10.21 9.01
C LEU A 59 -1.28 -11.04 9.93
N PRO A 60 -2.13 -10.37 10.74
CA PRO A 60 -3.22 -11.03 11.46
C PRO A 60 -4.10 -11.84 10.50
N SER A 61 -4.74 -12.91 10.99
CA SER A 61 -5.73 -13.59 10.17
C SER A 61 -6.94 -12.67 9.92
N VAL A 62 -7.73 -12.96 8.88
CA VAL A 62 -8.99 -12.24 8.62
C VAL A 62 -9.91 -12.23 9.86
N ARG A 63 -9.89 -13.32 10.65
CA ARG A 63 -10.69 -13.41 11.87
C ARG A 63 -10.16 -12.47 12.96
N ASP A 64 -8.85 -12.44 13.15
CA ASP A 64 -8.20 -11.61 14.17
C ASP A 64 -8.29 -10.13 13.81
N LEU A 65 -8.14 -9.78 12.53
CA LEU A 65 -8.35 -8.43 12.04
C LEU A 65 -9.79 -7.97 12.24
N ALA A 66 -10.77 -8.81 11.88
CA ALA A 66 -12.17 -8.48 12.09
C ALA A 66 -12.50 -8.27 13.57
N ALA A 67 -11.93 -9.09 14.45
CA ALA A 67 -12.12 -8.98 15.90
C ALA A 67 -11.46 -7.71 16.47
N SER A 68 -10.22 -7.43 16.10
CA SER A 68 -9.47 -6.25 16.58
C SER A 68 -10.11 -4.94 16.13
N LEU A 69 -10.52 -4.84 14.86
CA LEU A 69 -11.15 -3.64 14.31
C LEU A 69 -12.67 -3.58 14.60
N ARG A 70 -13.25 -4.63 15.17
CA ARG A 70 -14.70 -4.79 15.39
C ARG A 70 -15.52 -4.58 14.13
N ILE A 71 -15.05 -5.12 13.00
CA ILE A 71 -15.71 -5.04 11.70
C ILE A 71 -16.29 -6.40 11.29
N ASN A 72 -17.19 -6.40 10.32
CA ASN A 72 -17.72 -7.64 9.76
C ASN A 72 -16.59 -8.46 9.11
N ARG A 73 -16.55 -9.77 9.41
CA ARG A 73 -15.56 -10.70 8.84
C ARG A 73 -15.52 -10.69 7.32
N ASN A 74 -16.67 -10.54 6.65
CA ASN A 74 -16.74 -10.44 5.19
C ASN A 74 -16.09 -9.16 4.67
N THR A 75 -16.18 -8.06 5.44
CA THR A 75 -15.51 -6.79 5.11
C THR A 75 -14.00 -6.93 5.23
N ALA A 76 -13.50 -7.57 6.29
CA ALA A 76 -12.08 -7.88 6.45
C ALA A 76 -11.58 -8.82 5.33
N ALA A 77 -12.34 -9.86 5.00
CA ALA A 77 -12.03 -10.79 3.91
C ALA A 77 -11.92 -10.07 2.56
N LYS A 78 -12.88 -9.17 2.27
CA LYS A 78 -12.88 -8.35 1.05
C LYS A 78 -11.63 -7.46 0.95
N ALA A 79 -11.21 -6.86 2.07
CA ALA A 79 -9.99 -6.06 2.10
C ALA A 79 -8.74 -6.90 1.79
N TYR A 80 -8.61 -8.08 2.40
CA TYR A 80 -7.48 -8.98 2.16
C TYR A 80 -7.45 -9.51 0.72
N GLN A 81 -8.61 -9.90 0.20
CA GLN A 81 -8.72 -10.38 -1.19
C GLN A 81 -8.31 -9.30 -2.20
N LEU A 82 -8.67 -8.04 -1.96
CA LEU A 82 -8.26 -6.93 -2.82
C LEU A 82 -6.74 -6.72 -2.75
N LEU A 83 -6.17 -6.69 -1.55
CA LEU A 83 -4.73 -6.54 -1.36
C LEU A 83 -3.91 -7.71 -1.94
N GLU A 84 -4.46 -8.92 -1.92
CA GLU A 84 -3.86 -10.10 -2.56
C GLU A 84 -3.93 -10.01 -4.09
N THR A 85 -5.06 -9.53 -4.63
CA THR A 85 -5.23 -9.28 -6.08
C THR A 85 -4.28 -8.19 -6.57
N GLU A 86 -4.03 -7.17 -5.75
CA GLU A 86 -3.06 -6.10 -6.03
C GLU A 86 -1.59 -6.55 -5.85
N GLY A 87 -1.36 -7.76 -5.35
CA GLY A 87 -0.03 -8.30 -5.09
C GLY A 87 0.68 -7.67 -3.88
N VAL A 88 -0.05 -6.99 -3.00
CA VAL A 88 0.47 -6.45 -1.73
C VAL A 88 0.58 -7.56 -0.69
N LEU A 89 -0.38 -8.49 -0.69
CA LEU A 89 -0.40 -9.66 0.19
C LEU A 89 -0.21 -10.95 -0.58
N LYS A 90 0.26 -11.98 0.14
CA LYS A 90 0.33 -13.36 -0.34
C LYS A 90 -0.11 -14.30 0.76
N SER A 91 -1.16 -15.08 0.50
CA SER A 91 -1.57 -16.15 1.40
C SER A 91 -0.73 -17.41 1.16
N ARG A 92 -0.26 -18.02 2.25
CA ARG A 92 0.43 -19.31 2.24
C ARG A 92 -0.45 -20.33 2.97
N PRO A 93 -0.93 -21.39 2.27
CA PRO A 93 -1.78 -22.41 2.89
C PRO A 93 -1.16 -22.95 4.18
N GLY A 94 -1.95 -22.99 5.26
CA GLY A 94 -1.53 -23.46 6.57
C GLY A 94 -0.57 -22.55 7.36
N GLN A 95 -0.04 -21.48 6.77
CA GLN A 95 0.96 -20.60 7.41
C GLN A 95 0.42 -19.20 7.72
N GLY A 96 -0.58 -18.73 6.97
CA GLY A 96 -1.22 -17.43 7.15
C GLY A 96 -1.02 -16.50 5.95
N THR A 97 -1.26 -15.21 6.17
CA THR A 97 -1.14 -14.16 5.15
C THR A 97 0.08 -13.30 5.45
N PHE A 98 0.86 -12.98 4.42
CA PHE A 98 2.11 -12.24 4.54
C PHE A 98 2.15 -11.07 3.56
N ILE A 99 2.96 -10.04 3.84
CA ILE A 99 3.34 -9.05 2.82
C ILE A 99 4.09 -9.77 1.70
N ALA A 100 3.68 -9.54 0.46
CA ALA A 100 4.27 -10.20 -0.70
C ALA A 100 5.77 -9.86 -0.83
N THR A 101 6.62 -10.88 -0.78
CA THR A 101 8.07 -10.78 -1.01
C THR A 101 8.37 -10.63 -2.50
N GLY A 102 9.15 -9.62 -2.87
CA GLY A 102 9.61 -9.42 -4.25
C GLY A 102 8.64 -8.60 -5.13
N GLY A 103 7.53 -8.13 -4.56
CA GLY A 103 6.77 -7.01 -5.09
C GLY A 103 7.46 -5.70 -4.69
N SER A 104 7.30 -4.65 -5.49
CA SER A 104 7.70 -3.32 -5.03
C SER A 104 6.97 -3.00 -3.72
N ARG A 105 7.73 -2.62 -2.69
CA ARG A 105 7.25 -2.03 -1.41
C ARG A 105 6.34 -0.79 -1.58
N TRP A 106 6.14 -0.33 -2.81
CA TRP A 106 5.21 0.71 -3.18
C TRP A 106 4.07 0.16 -4.03
N SER A 107 2.84 0.64 -3.77
CA SER A 107 1.67 0.35 -4.61
C SER A 107 1.94 0.70 -6.08
N SER A 108 1.18 0.12 -7.00
CA SER A 108 1.28 0.48 -8.43
C SER A 108 1.11 1.98 -8.67
N ALA A 109 0.20 2.63 -7.92
CA ALA A 109 -0.02 4.07 -8.00
C ALA A 109 1.18 4.88 -7.46
N GLU A 110 1.77 4.47 -6.33
CA GLU A 110 2.93 5.17 -5.74
C GLU A 110 4.20 4.95 -6.58
N ARG A 111 4.36 3.76 -7.17
CA ARG A 111 5.42 3.51 -8.16
C ARG A 111 5.32 4.48 -9.32
N LEU A 112 4.13 4.61 -9.89
CA LEU A 112 3.90 5.49 -11.03
C LEU A 112 4.13 6.95 -10.62
N ARG A 113 3.63 7.38 -9.45
CA ARG A 113 3.86 8.72 -8.91
C ARG A 113 5.35 9.06 -8.77
N ARG A 114 6.16 8.13 -8.24
CA ARG A 114 7.61 8.33 -8.08
C ARG A 114 8.32 8.42 -9.42
N VAL A 115 7.97 7.55 -10.37
CA VAL A 115 8.54 7.59 -11.72
C VAL A 115 8.12 8.88 -12.42
N SER A 116 6.86 9.29 -12.32
CA SER A 116 6.38 10.59 -12.85
C SER A 116 7.16 11.75 -12.27
N ALA A 117 7.41 11.80 -10.95
CA ALA A 117 8.20 12.87 -10.35
C ALA A 117 9.64 12.91 -10.88
N SER A 118 10.27 11.75 -11.13
CA SER A 118 11.58 11.68 -11.78
C SER A 118 11.54 12.11 -13.24
N ILE A 119 10.46 11.78 -13.97
CA ILE A 119 10.25 12.25 -15.34
C ILE A 119 10.09 13.78 -15.36
N ASP A 120 9.31 14.35 -14.44
CA ASP A 120 9.13 15.80 -14.34
C ASP A 120 10.46 16.52 -14.12
N GLN A 121 11.32 15.98 -13.25
CA GLN A 121 12.67 16.50 -13.05
C GLN A 121 13.53 16.42 -14.32
N ALA A 122 13.47 15.30 -15.04
CA ALA A 122 14.19 15.14 -16.30
C ALA A 122 13.65 16.07 -17.41
N LEU A 123 12.35 16.39 -17.41
CA LEU A 123 11.75 17.34 -18.35
C LEU A 123 12.24 18.77 -18.09
N VAL A 124 12.38 19.16 -16.82
CA VAL A 124 12.97 20.47 -16.45
C VAL A 124 14.42 20.55 -16.93
N GLU A 125 15.19 19.48 -16.76
CA GLU A 125 16.57 19.41 -17.26
C GLU A 125 16.63 19.49 -18.80
N ALA A 126 15.79 18.71 -19.49
CA ALA A 126 15.69 18.74 -20.95
C ALA A 126 15.33 20.14 -21.47
N TYR A 127 14.45 20.86 -20.79
CA TYR A 127 14.09 22.23 -21.12
C TYR A 127 15.27 23.19 -21.02
N HIS A 128 16.06 23.12 -19.93
CA HIS A 128 17.25 23.95 -19.76
C HIS A 128 18.39 23.64 -20.73
N LEU A 129 18.42 22.41 -21.25
CA LEU A 129 19.38 21.97 -22.27
C LEU A 129 18.87 22.19 -23.70
N GLU A 130 17.73 22.87 -23.86
CA GLU A 130 17.09 23.17 -25.14
C GLU A 130 16.81 21.92 -25.99
N VAL A 131 16.58 20.77 -25.34
CA VAL A 131 16.21 19.53 -26.03
C VAL A 131 14.77 19.65 -26.51
N PRO A 132 14.50 19.50 -27.81
CA PRO A 132 13.14 19.56 -28.32
C PRO A 132 12.27 18.47 -27.70
N LEU A 133 11.09 18.85 -27.19
CA LEU A 133 10.14 17.91 -26.58
C LEU A 133 9.70 16.81 -27.57
N ALA A 134 9.73 17.09 -28.88
CA ALA A 134 9.43 16.13 -29.94
C ALA A 134 10.42 14.97 -30.02
N ASP A 135 11.67 15.16 -29.59
CA ASP A 135 12.73 14.15 -29.65
C ASP A 135 12.74 13.24 -28.41
N LEU A 136 12.04 13.64 -27.35
CA LEU A 136 12.04 12.93 -26.07
C LEU A 136 11.44 11.52 -26.13
N PRO A 137 10.35 11.24 -26.86
CA PRO A 137 9.83 9.87 -26.98
C PRO A 137 10.85 8.90 -27.59
N ASP A 138 11.55 9.34 -28.64
CA ASP A 138 12.56 8.53 -29.32
C ASP A 138 13.80 8.33 -28.44
N LEU A 139 14.23 9.38 -27.74
CA LEU A 139 15.32 9.30 -26.78
C LEU A 139 15.00 8.33 -25.63
N LEU A 140 13.79 8.41 -25.08
CA LEU A 140 13.31 7.53 -24.02
C LEU A 140 13.23 6.08 -24.50
N ALA A 141 12.68 5.84 -25.69
CA ALA A 141 12.61 4.50 -26.29
C ALA A 141 13.99 3.86 -26.45
N LYS A 142 14.97 4.63 -26.95
CA LYS A 142 16.38 4.18 -27.07
C LYS A 142 16.98 3.84 -25.71
N ARG A 143 16.77 4.68 -24.68
CA ARG A 143 17.28 4.42 -23.32
C ARG A 143 16.63 3.20 -22.66
N ILE A 144 15.33 2.96 -22.87
CA ILE A 144 14.64 1.76 -22.39
C ILE A 144 15.22 0.50 -23.05
N ALA A 145 15.45 0.53 -24.37
CA ALA A 145 16.06 -0.60 -25.09
C ALA A 145 17.46 -0.92 -24.54
N ALA A 146 18.32 0.08 -24.42
CA ALA A 146 19.67 -0.07 -23.86
C ALA A 146 19.65 -0.61 -22.41
N PHE A 147 18.70 -0.15 -21.59
CA PHE A 147 18.55 -0.62 -20.21
C PHE A 147 18.11 -2.08 -20.11
N LYS A 148 17.30 -2.57 -21.07
CA LYS A 148 16.90 -3.98 -21.16
C LYS A 148 18.06 -4.89 -21.59
N GLU A 149 18.91 -4.42 -22.50
CA GLU A 149 20.06 -5.16 -23.00
C GLU A 149 21.18 -5.31 -21.97
N GLY A 150 21.46 -4.27 -21.17
CA GLY A 150 22.49 -4.32 -20.12
C GLY A 150 22.15 -5.15 -18.88
N ARG A 151 20.97 -5.78 -18.83
CA ARG A 151 20.52 -6.66 -17.72
C ARG A 151 20.49 -8.15 -18.08
N LYS A 152 20.96 -8.52 -19.27
CA LYS A 152 21.17 -9.91 -19.70
C LYS A 152 22.60 -10.33 -19.39
#